data_AF-A0A2V7I8E7-F1
#
_entry.id   AF-A0A2V7I8E7-F1
#
_cell.length_a   1.000
_cell.length_b   1.000
_cell.length_c   1.000
_cell.angle_alpha   90.00
_cell.angle_beta   90.00
_cell.angle_gamma   90.00
#
_symmetry.space_group_name_H-M   'P 1'
#
loop_
_entity.id
_entity.type
_entity.pdbx_description
1 polymer ?
#
loop_
_entity_poly.entity_id
_entity_poly.type
_entity_poly.pdbx_seq_one_letter_code
_entity_poly.pdbx_strand_id
1 'polypeptide(L)' 'MHHQAVKALGAGLAAVAWAPDQIIEGIELTDSSRFVLGVQWHPEELCGHSEPARRLFAALVRSARS' A
#
# COMPACT_ATOMS: atom_id res chain seq x y z
N MET A 1 -3.27 -9.49 -9.64
CA MET A 1 -4.60 -9.62 -10.28
C MET A 1 -5.54 -10.13 -9.21
N HIS A 2 -6.66 -9.46 -8.99
CA HIS A 2 -7.52 -9.71 -7.82
C HIS A 2 -8.98 -9.69 -8.26
N HIS A 3 -9.79 -10.63 -7.75
CA HIS A 3 -11.23 -10.67 -8.00
C HIS A 3 -12.04 -9.92 -6.92
N GLN A 4 -11.38 -9.47 -5.87
CA GLN A 4 -11.97 -8.76 -4.74
C GLN A 4 -11.22 -7.45 -4.52
N ALA A 5 -11.95 -6.44 -4.04
CA ALA A 5 -11.42 -5.12 -3.74
C ALA A 5 -12.11 -4.53 -2.50
N VAL A 6 -11.48 -3.51 -1.93
CA VAL A 6 -12.00 -2.82 -0.73
C VAL A 6 -13.30 -2.09 -1.06
N LYS A 7 -14.38 -2.44 -0.35
CA LYS A 7 -15.68 -1.74 -0.42
C LYS A 7 -15.80 -0.61 0.60
N ALA A 8 -15.29 -0.82 1.81
CA ALA A 8 -15.32 0.15 2.90
C ALA A 8 -14.07 0.00 3.76
N LEU A 9 -13.49 1.12 4.19
CA LEU A 9 -12.31 1.15 5.03
C LEU A 9 -12.68 0.93 6.50
N GLY A 10 -11.78 0.26 7.23
CA GLY A 10 -11.83 0.20 8.68
C GLY A 10 -11.50 1.55 9.32
N ALA A 11 -11.84 1.69 10.61
CA ALA A 11 -11.54 2.91 11.36
C ALA A 11 -10.03 3.19 11.40
N GLY A 12 -9.65 4.46 11.18
CA GLY A 12 -8.26 4.90 11.19
C GLY A 12 -7.48 4.57 9.91
N LEU A 13 -8.12 4.04 8.86
CA LEU A 13 -7.50 3.85 7.55
C LEU A 13 -7.93 4.95 6.58
N ALA A 14 -6.99 5.39 5.75
CA ALA A 14 -7.24 6.28 4.62
C ALA A 14 -6.88 5.58 3.31
N ALA A 15 -7.69 5.80 2.27
CA ALA A 15 -7.29 5.45 0.91
C ALA A 15 -6.32 6.50 0.37
N VAL A 16 -5.26 6.04 -0.28
CA VAL A 16 -4.16 6.89 -0.77
C VAL A 16 -3.77 6.60 -2.23
N ALA A 17 -4.29 5.52 -2.80
CA ALA A 17 -4.16 5.23 -4.22
C ALA A 17 -5.47 4.63 -4.77
N TRP A 18 -5.80 5.00 -5.99
CA TRP A 18 -6.99 4.55 -6.71
C TRP A 18 -6.61 4.13 -8.12
N ALA A 19 -7.26 3.07 -8.61
CA ALA A 19 -7.28 2.75 -10.03
C ALA A 19 -8.20 3.73 -10.80
N PRO A 20 -8.10 3.81 -12.14
CA PRO A 20 -8.94 4.70 -12.95
C PRO A 20 -10.45 4.47 -12.78
N ASP A 21 -10.85 3.22 -12.50
CA ASP A 21 -12.23 2.81 -12.21
C ASP A 21 -12.68 3.10 -10.76
N GLN A 22 -11.87 3.87 -10.00
CA GLN A 22 -12.10 4.29 -8.63
C GLN A 22 -11.99 3.18 -7.57
N ILE A 23 -11.47 2.01 -7.93
CA ILE A 23 -11.12 0.97 -6.95
C ILE A 23 -9.95 1.46 -6.08
N ILE A 24 -10.07 1.29 -4.77
CA ILE A 24 -8.98 1.58 -3.82
C ILE A 24 -7.86 0.55 -4.03
N GLU A 25 -6.67 1.04 -4.37
CA GLU A 25 -5.48 0.22 -4.62
C GLU A 25 -4.41 0.39 -3.52
N GLY A 26 -4.50 1.44 -2.70
CA GLY A 26 -3.56 1.66 -1.60
C GLY A 26 -4.23 2.28 -0.39
N ILE A 27 -3.85 1.81 0.80
CA ILE A 27 -4.36 2.27 2.10
C ILE A 27 -3.22 2.47 3.10
N GLU A 28 -3.39 3.41 4.00
CA GLU A 28 -2.47 3.63 5.13
C GLU A 28 -3.24 3.92 6.42
N LEU A 29 -2.56 3.75 7.56
CA LEU A 29 -3.10 4.17 8.86
C LEU A 29 -2.93 5.69 8.99
N THR A 30 -3.98 6.39 9.43
CA THR A 30 -3.97 7.84 9.63
C THR A 30 -3.08 8.27 10.80
N ASP A 31 -2.80 7.35 11.73
CA ASP A 31 -1.87 7.57 12.83
C ASP A 31 -0.43 7.37 12.35
N SER A 32 0.31 8.48 12.25
CA SER A 32 1.69 8.51 11.77
C SER A 32 2.72 7.91 12.76
N SER A 33 2.31 7.53 13.97
CA SER A 33 3.21 6.90 14.95
C SER A 33 3.54 5.45 14.61
N ARG A 34 2.78 4.82 13.69
CA ARG A 34 2.96 3.44 13.25
C ARG A 34 3.08 3.36 11.74
N PHE A 35 4.00 2.54 11.26
CA PHE A 35 4.07 2.23 9.84
C PHE A 35 3.06 1.14 9.49
N VAL A 36 2.01 1.51 8.76
CA VAL A 36 1.02 0.59 8.19
C VAL A 36 0.70 1.06 6.77
N LEU A 37 1.03 0.23 5.80
CA LEU A 37 0.77 0.46 4.39
C LEU A 37 0.26 -0.84 3.77
N GLY A 38 -0.85 -0.75 3.04
CA GLY A 38 -1.40 -1.84 2.24
C GLY A 38 -1.50 -1.40 0.79
N VAL A 39 -1.09 -2.27 -0.12
CA VAL A 39 -1.29 -2.09 -1.56
C VAL A 39 -2.02 -3.32 -2.09
N GLN A 40 -2.92 -3.11 -3.05
CA GLN A 40 -3.75 -4.18 -3.59
C GLN A 40 -3.03 -4.92 -4.71
N TRP A 41 -2.17 -4.23 -5.49
CA TRP A 41 -1.31 -4.85 -6.51
C TRP A 41 -0.15 -5.68 -5.92
N HIS A 42 0.61 -6.34 -6.79
CA HIS A 42 1.76 -7.17 -6.46
C HIS A 42 3.10 -6.41 -6.67
N PRO A 43 3.55 -5.56 -5.72
CA PRO A 43 4.81 -4.84 -5.87
C PRO A 43 6.04 -5.77 -5.89
N GLU A 44 5.92 -6.98 -5.35
CA GLU A 44 6.96 -8.01 -5.36
C GLU A 44 7.33 -8.46 -6.77
N GLU A 45 6.34 -8.57 -7.67
CA GLU A 45 6.56 -8.91 -9.08
C GLU A 45 7.27 -7.79 -9.84
N LEU A 46 7.15 -6.55 -9.35
CA LEU A 46 7.70 -5.36 -9.99
C LEU A 46 9.04 -4.91 -9.40
N CYS A 47 9.40 -5.39 -8.22
CA CYS A 47 10.52 -4.89 -7.42
C CYS A 47 11.87 -4.94 -8.16
N GLY A 48 12.06 -5.92 -9.05
CA GLY A 48 13.29 -6.09 -9.83
C GLY A 48 13.53 -5.02 -10.90
N HIS A 49 12.50 -4.31 -11.34
CA HIS A 49 12.58 -3.38 -12.47
C HIS A 49 11.74 -2.11 -12.31
N SER A 50 11.08 -1.92 -11.16
CA SER A 50 10.29 -0.73 -10.83
C SER A 50 10.83 -0.07 -9.56
N GLU A 51 11.41 1.12 -9.72
CA GLU A 51 11.89 1.93 -8.61
C GLU A 51 10.78 2.26 -7.59
N PRO A 52 9.56 2.65 -8.00
CA PRO A 52 8.45 2.83 -7.06
C PRO A 52 8.14 1.58 -6.22
N ALA A 53 8.11 0.40 -6.85
CA ALA A 53 7.86 -0.85 -6.12
C ALA A 53 8.97 -1.12 -5.10
N ARG A 54 10.24 -0.89 -5.49
CA ARG A 54 11.40 -1.06 -4.61
C ARG A 54 11.37 -0.12 -3.40
N ARG A 55 10.84 1.11 -3.57
CA ARG A 55 10.69 2.07 -2.47
C ARG A 55 9.71 1.61 -1.39
N LEU A 56 8.66 0.85 -1.74
CA LEU A 56 7.73 0.30 -0.76
C LEU A 56 8.43 -0.66 0.21
N PHE A 57 9.24 -1.58 -0.32
CA PHE A 57 10.02 -2.50 0.50
C PHE A 57 11.11 -1.77 1.29
N ALA A 58 11.76 -0.76 0.70
CA ALA A 58 12.74 0.06 1.42
C ALA A 58 12.10 0.82 2.59
N ALA A 59 10.87 1.32 2.44
CA ALA A 59 10.11 1.94 3.51
C ALA A 59 9.79 0.94 4.63
N LEU A 60 9.31 -0.26 4.29
CA LEU A 60 9.07 -1.33 5.26
C LEU A 60 10.33 -1.69 6.06
N VAL A 61 11.47 -1.90 5.39
CA VAL A 61 12.75 -2.22 6.05
C VAL A 61 13.20 -1.09 6.98
N ARG A 62 13.03 0.17 6.57
CA ARG A 62 13.38 1.33 7.40
C ARG A 62 12.55 1.36 8.67
N SER A 63 11.24 1.16 8.56
CA SER A 63 10.32 1.17 9.69
C SER A 63 10.51 -0.02 10.65
N ALA A 64 11.08 -1.13 10.18
CA ALA A 64 11.41 -2.28 11.04
C ALA A 64 12.73 -2.11 11.83
N ARG A 65 13.51 -1.06 11.55
CA ARG A 65 14.81 -0.79 12.18
C ARG A 65 14.77 0.28 13.27
N SER A 66 13.63 0.97 13.41
CA SER A 66 13.41 2.05 14.38
C SER A 66 12.84 1.55 15.70
#